data_AF-A0ABD5BAZ3-F1
#
_entry.id   AF-A0ABD5BAZ3-F1
#
_cell.length_a   1.000
_cell.length_b   1.000
_cell.length_c   1.000
_cell.angle_alpha   90.00
_cell.angle_beta   90.00
_cell.angle_gamma   90.00
#
_symmetry.space_group_name_H-M   'P 1'
#
loop_
_entity.id
_entity.type
_entity.pdbx_description
1 polymer ?
#
loop_
_entity_poly.entity_id
_entity_poly.type
_entity_poly.pdbx_seq_one_letter_code
_entity_poly.pdbx_strand_id
1 'polypeptide(L)'
;MSFVIRKKLQVNKSYPDLLLEIPGGTEDTDVTYEVIALERMAGTSATVWYTFSVGGVTSGWKRTFDFIYSGVGNPLEEGERALKSSLGAP
;
A
#
# COMPACT_ATOMS: atom_id res chain seq x y z
N MET A 1 2.34 -11.71 -0.63
CA MET A 1 2.09 -11.50 -2.08
C MET A 1 2.17 -9.99 -2.31
N SER A 2 2.71 -9.54 -3.43
CA SER A 2 2.92 -8.10 -3.68
C SER A 2 2.63 -7.73 -5.12
N PHE A 3 2.26 -6.46 -5.33
CA PHE A 3 2.01 -5.88 -6.64
C PHE A 3 2.56 -4.46 -6.74
N VAL A 4 2.89 -4.04 -7.95
CA VAL A 4 3.48 -2.72 -8.22
C VAL A 4 2.47 -1.81 -8.90
N ILE A 5 2.37 -0.56 -8.45
CA ILE A 5 1.62 0.50 -9.11
C ILE A 5 2.55 1.68 -9.37
N ARG A 6 2.59 2.13 -10.62
CA ARG A 6 3.26 3.37 -10.99
C ARG A 6 2.40 4.57 -10.60
N LYS A 7 2.93 5.47 -9.78
CA LYS A 7 2.21 6.64 -9.26
C LYS A 7 3.04 7.91 -9.39
N LYS A 8 2.34 9.01 -9.69
CA LYS A 8 2.89 10.36 -9.56
C LYS A 8 2.70 10.85 -8.13
N LEU A 9 3.79 10.94 -7.36
CA LEU A 9 3.78 11.31 -5.94
C LEU A 9 4.43 12.66 -5.72
N GLN A 10 3.95 13.42 -4.73
CA GLN A 10 4.68 14.58 -4.24
C GLN A 10 5.91 14.11 -3.47
N VAL A 11 7.04 14.80 -3.69
CA VAL A 11 8.31 14.50 -3.04
C VAL A 11 8.90 15.78 -2.43
N ASN A 12 9.67 15.60 -1.35
CA ASN A 12 10.48 16.65 -0.75
C ASN A 12 11.96 16.36 -1.01
N LYS A 13 12.77 17.41 -1.15
CA LYS A 13 14.23 17.31 -1.03
C LYS A 13 14.61 17.47 0.43
N SER A 14 15.29 16.48 0.99
CA SER A 14 15.77 16.51 2.36
C SER A 14 17.24 16.91 2.41
N TYR A 15 17.59 17.84 3.31
CA TYR A 15 18.95 18.26 3.64
C TYR A 15 19.19 17.93 5.13
N PRO A 16 19.58 16.68 5.46
CA PRO A 16 19.59 16.19 6.84
C PRO A 16 20.52 16.96 7.77
N ASP A 17 21.70 17.39 7.28
CA ASP A 17 22.67 18.17 8.06
C ASP A 17 22.12 19.53 8.52
N LEU A 18 21.08 20.03 7.84
CA LEU A 18 20.40 21.28 8.15
C LEU A 18 19.04 21.07 8.80
N LEU A 19 18.60 19.82 8.99
CA LEU A 19 17.25 19.45 9.42
C LEU A 19 16.16 20.15 8.58
N LEU A 20 16.41 20.32 7.27
CA LEU A 20 15.57 21.10 6.37
C LEU A 20 14.96 20.20 5.29
N GLU A 21 13.65 20.36 5.08
CA GLU A 21 12.96 19.82 3.90
C GLU A 21 12.38 20.96 3.07
N ILE A 22 12.49 20.84 1.74
CA ILE A 22 11.88 21.76 0.79
C ILE A 22 11.04 21.00 -0.24
N PRO A 23 10.00 21.62 -0.84
CA PRO A 23 9.23 21.00 -1.91
C PRO A 23 10.13 20.55 -3.08
N GLY A 24 10.04 19.27 -3.44
CA GLY A 24 10.76 18.66 -4.56
C GLY A 24 9.92 18.54 -5.84
N GLY A 25 8.64 18.90 -5.78
CA GLY A 25 7.69 18.76 -6.88
C GLY A 25 7.02 17.40 -6.87
N THR A 26 6.93 16.75 -8.02
CA THR A 26 6.32 15.43 -8.18
C THR A 26 7.20 14.49 -8.98
N GLU A 27 7.20 13.21 -8.63
CA GLU A 27 7.95 12.15 -9.31
C GLU A 27 7.02 10.98 -9.67
N ASP A 28 7.20 10.43 -10.87
CA ASP A 28 6.59 9.16 -11.26
C ASP A 28 7.46 8.01 -10.74
N THR A 29 6.95 7.27 -9.75
CA THR A 29 7.68 6.20 -9.08
C THR A 29 6.85 4.93 -8.97
N ASP A 30 7.55 3.81 -8.89
CA ASP A 30 6.93 2.51 -8.70
C ASP A 30 6.76 2.26 -7.20
N VAL A 31 5.51 2.06 -6.77
CA VAL A 31 5.16 1.72 -5.39
C VAL A 31 4.81 0.24 -5.33
N THR A 32 5.55 -0.52 -4.54
CA THR A 32 5.22 -1.93 -4.30
C THR A 32 4.33 -2.02 -3.07
N TYR A 33 3.13 -2.56 -3.22
CA TYR A 33 2.20 -2.82 -2.13
C TYR A 33 2.22 -4.30 -1.78
N GLU A 34 2.11 -4.62 -0.50
CA GLU A 34 2.09 -6.00 -0.01
C GLU A 34 1.02 -6.15 1.07
N VAL A 35 0.08 -7.07 0.85
CA VAL A 35 -0.83 -7.53 1.91
C VAL A 35 -0.08 -8.52 2.79
N ILE A 36 -0.02 -8.22 4.08
CA ILE A 36 0.82 -8.93 5.06
C ILE A 36 0.03 -9.82 6.01
N ALA A 37 -1.21 -9.48 6.32
CA ALA A 37 -2.05 -10.27 7.24
C ALA A 37 -3.53 -9.91 7.11
N LEU A 38 -4.38 -10.83 7.54
CA LEU A 38 -5.78 -10.57 7.83
C LEU A 38 -5.84 -10.01 9.25
N GLU A 39 -6.33 -8.79 9.40
CA GLU A 39 -6.49 -8.17 10.71
C GLU A 39 -7.78 -8.65 11.38
N ARG A 40 -8.90 -8.50 10.66
CA ARG A 40 -10.24 -8.70 11.20
C ARG A 40 -11.13 -9.34 10.17
N MET A 41 -12.07 -10.16 10.64
CA MET A 41 -13.12 -10.73 9.82
C MET A 41 -14.42 -10.85 10.63
N ALA A 42 -15.54 -10.42 10.06
CA ALA A 42 -16.88 -10.52 10.63
C ALA A 42 -17.88 -10.85 9.52
N GLY A 43 -18.25 -12.13 9.41
CA GLY A 43 -18.98 -12.64 8.25
C GLY A 43 -18.16 -12.44 6.98
N THR A 44 -18.73 -11.74 6.00
CA THR A 44 -18.04 -11.38 4.75
C THR A 44 -17.30 -10.04 4.82
N SER A 45 -17.43 -9.28 5.90
CA SER A 45 -16.64 -8.06 6.07
C SER A 45 -15.25 -8.40 6.61
N ALA A 46 -14.21 -7.97 5.91
CA ALA A 46 -12.83 -8.29 6.24
C ALA A 46 -11.92 -7.06 6.15
N THR A 47 -10.87 -7.06 6.98
CA THR A 47 -9.84 -6.02 7.01
C THR A 47 -8.49 -6.70 6.90
N VAL A 48 -7.65 -6.24 5.97
CA VAL A 48 -6.26 -6.68 5.85
C VAL A 48 -5.30 -5.60 6.32
N TRP A 49 -4.17 -6.02 6.88
CA TRP A 49 -2.99 -5.17 6.97
C TRP A 49 -2.18 -5.25 5.68
N TYR A 50 -1.71 -4.10 5.22
CA TYR A 50 -0.78 -3.99 4.10
C TYR A 50 0.35 -3.00 4.43
N THR A 51 1.47 -3.13 3.73
CA THR A 51 2.56 -2.16 3.72
C THR A 51 2.87 -1.75 2.27
N PHE A 52 3.78 -0.80 2.12
CA PHE A 52 4.30 -0.42 0.81
C PHE A 52 5.78 -0.08 0.88
N SER A 53 6.47 -0.19 -0.25
CA SER A 53 7.85 0.24 -0.43
C SER A 53 8.02 1.10 -1.68
N VAL A 54 8.96 2.03 -1.61
CA VAL A 54 9.37 2.91 -2.72
C VAL A 54 10.90 2.90 -2.76
N GLY A 55 11.49 2.70 -3.95
CA GLY A 55 12.95 2.66 -4.09
C GLY A 55 13.64 1.60 -3.22
N GLY A 56 12.98 0.47 -2.95
CA GLY A 56 13.50 -0.59 -2.08
C GLY A 56 13.38 -0.33 -0.58
N VAL A 57 12.83 0.81 -0.16
CA VAL A 57 12.62 1.15 1.25
C VAL A 57 11.17 0.88 1.63
N THR A 58 10.96 -0.05 2.57
CA THR A 58 9.63 -0.41 3.09
C THR A 58 9.20 0.55 4.19
N SER A 59 7.93 0.92 4.20
CA SER A 59 7.34 1.72 5.27
C SER A 59 7.47 0.99 6.61
N GLY A 60 7.88 1.72 7.65
CA GLY A 60 7.87 1.22 9.03
C GLY A 60 6.46 1.04 9.61
N TRP A 61 5.43 1.51 8.91
CA TRP A 61 4.03 1.47 9.35
C TRP A 61 3.20 0.54 8.49
N LYS A 62 2.28 -0.18 9.13
CA LYS A 62 1.24 -0.96 8.47
C LYS A 62 -0.01 -0.11 8.30
N ARG A 63 -0.76 -0.33 7.23
CA ARG A 63 -2.06 0.27 6.96
C ARG A 63 -3.14 -0.79 6.94
N THR A 64 -4.36 -0.41 7.24
CA THR A 64 -5.55 -1.26 7.12
C THR A 64 -6.28 -0.98 5.81
N PHE A 65 -6.90 -2.01 5.25
CA PHE A 65 -7.82 -1.89 4.12
C PHE A 65 -9.01 -2.82 4.31
N ASP A 66 -10.21 -2.25 4.27
CA ASP A 66 -11.46 -2.98 4.39
C ASP A 66 -11.97 -3.43 3.02
N PHE A 67 -12.48 -4.65 2.95
CA PHE A 67 -13.06 -5.24 1.74
C PHE A 67 -14.16 -6.25 2.11
N ILE A 68 -14.96 -6.62 1.10
CA ILE A 68 -15.95 -7.69 1.22
C ILE A 68 -15.29 -8.97 0.69
N TYR A 69 -15.17 -9.97 1.56
CA TYR A 69 -14.72 -11.31 1.22
C TYR A 69 -15.88 -12.14 0.66
N SER A 70 -15.65 -12.81 -0.46
CA SER A 70 -16.61 -13.66 -1.16
C SER A 70 -17.12 -14.86 -0.36
N GLY A 71 -16.40 -15.25 0.70
CA GLY A 71 -16.67 -16.48 1.45
C GLY A 71 -15.94 -17.70 0.91
N VAL A 72 -15.19 -17.58 -0.19
CA VAL A 72 -14.54 -18.70 -0.88
C VAL A 72 -13.07 -18.37 -1.19
N GLY A 73 -12.18 -19.34 -0.97
CA GLY A 73 -10.75 -19.22 -1.29
C GLY A 73 -9.92 -18.60 -0.17
N ASN A 74 -8.87 -17.86 -0.52
CA ASN A 74 -7.95 -17.25 0.43
C ASN A 74 -8.28 -15.74 0.60
N PRO A 75 -8.67 -15.29 1.80
CA PRO A 75 -9.02 -13.89 2.03
C PRO A 75 -7.84 -12.92 1.84
N LEU A 76 -6.59 -13.38 1.93
CA LEU A 76 -5.43 -12.52 1.65
C LEU A 76 -5.27 -12.24 0.14
N GLU A 77 -5.52 -13.25 -0.70
CA GLU A 77 -5.50 -13.11 -2.16
C GLU A 77 -6.64 -12.21 -2.65
N GLU A 78 -7.82 -12.35 -2.05
CA GLU A 78 -8.96 -11.49 -2.37
C GLU A 78 -8.74 -10.06 -1.85
N GLY A 79 -8.20 -9.90 -0.64
CA GLY A 79 -7.82 -8.60 -0.08
C GLY A 79 -6.76 -7.89 -0.93
N GLU A 80 -5.76 -8.60 -1.44
CA GLU A 80 -4.77 -8.05 -2.38
C GLU A 80 -5.43 -7.53 -3.65
N ARG A 81 -6.32 -8.33 -4.24
CA ARG A 81 -7.02 -7.96 -5.47
C ARG A 81 -7.94 -6.76 -5.29
N ALA A 82 -8.67 -6.72 -4.17
CA ALA A 82 -9.52 -5.60 -3.79
C ALA A 82 -8.69 -4.33 -3.53
N LEU A 83 -7.55 -4.45 -2.86
CA LEU A 83 -6.62 -3.34 -2.64
C LEU A 83 -6.04 -2.83 -3.96
N LYS A 84 -5.60 -3.72 -4.85
CA LYS A 84 -5.07 -3.33 -6.17
C LYS A 84 -6.11 -2.55 -6.97
N SER A 85 -7.35 -3.04 -7.00
CA SER A 85 -8.47 -2.37 -7.67
C SER A 85 -8.80 -1.00 -7.05
N SER A 86 -8.80 -0.87 -5.72
CA SER A 86 -9.14 0.39 -5.05
C SER A 86 -8.08 1.48 -5.25
N LEU A 87 -6.82 1.08 -5.48
CA LEU A 87 -5.72 1.98 -5.78
C LEU A 87 -5.66 2.43 -7.24
N GLY A 88 -6.63 2.02 -8.07
CA GLY A 88 -6.74 2.40 -9.47
C GLY A 88 -5.73 1.70 -10.38
N ALA A 89 -5.16 0.56 -9.94
CA ALA A 89 -4.37 -0.28 -10.83
C ALA A 89 -5.28 -1.26 -11.59
N PRO A 90 -5.11 -1.40 -12.92
CA PRO A 90 -5.84 -2.38 -13.72
C PRO A 90 -5.53 -3.83 -13.31
#